data_AF-A0A143X5T5-F1
#
_entry.id   AF-A0A143X5T5-F1
#
_cell.length_a   1.000
_cell.length_b   1.000
_cell.length_c   1.000
_cell.angle_alpha   90.00
_cell.angle_beta   90.00
_cell.angle_gamma   90.00
#
_symmetry.space_group_name_H-M   'P 1'
#
loop_
_entity.id
_entity.type
_entity.pdbx_description
1 polymer ?
#
loop_
_entity_poly.entity_id
_entity_poly.type
_entity_poly.pdbx_seq_one_letter_code
_entity_poly.pdbx_strand_id
1 'polypeptide(L)' 'MRYEIRQQMLSNPDYLAYLNENPDWQRELSRRPENWKLFIENYKQERKLTFPDKIEKVSFLLKMLEMLQ' A
#
# COMPACT_ATOMS: atom_id res chain seq x y z
N MET A 1 -4.42 -5.84 18.16
CA MET A 1 -3.36 -6.08 17.15
C MET A 1 -2.15 -6.72 17.81
N ARG A 2 -1.66 -7.85 17.25
CA ARG A 2 -0.46 -8.55 17.74
C ARG A 2 0.80 -7.68 17.60
N TYR A 3 1.82 -7.98 18.40
CA TYR A 3 3.07 -7.22 18.43
C TYR A 3 3.80 -7.23 17.07
N GLU A 4 3.88 -8.37 16.39
CA GLU A 4 4.58 -8.48 15.10
C GLU A 4 3.95 -7.59 14.02
N ILE A 5 2.61 -7.58 13.94
CA ILE A 5 1.87 -6.73 12.99
C ILE A 5 2.09 -5.26 13.31
N ARG A 6 2.15 -4.89 14.59
CA ARG A 6 2.45 -3.51 15.00
C ARG A 6 3.85 -3.10 14.54
N GLN A 7 4.85 -3.96 14.67
CA GLN A 7 6.21 -3.68 14.17
C GLN A 7 6.24 -3.50 12.65
N GLN A 8 5.53 -4.36 11.92
CA GLN A 8 5.41 -4.23 10.46
C GLN A 8 4.67 -2.94 10.07
N MET A 9 3.64 -2.55 10.82
CA MET A 9 2.92 -1.30 10.61
C MET A 9 3.81 -0.07 10.83
N LEU A 10 4.66 -0.10 11.86
CA LEU A 10 5.59 0.98 12.17
C LEU A 10 6.75 1.09 11.17
N SER A 11 7.00 0.05 10.36
CA SER A 11 8.07 0.06 9.35
C SER A 11 7.82 1.02 8.19
N ASN A 12 6.56 1.41 7.95
CA ASN A 12 6.18 2.36 6.92
C ASN A 12 5.02 3.25 7.43
N PRO A 13 5.23 4.57 7.57
CA PRO A 13 4.18 5.48 8.06
C PRO A 13 2.91 5.47 7.18
N ASP A 14 3.03 5.14 5.88
CA ASP A 14 1.87 5.08 4.98
C ASP A 14 0.91 3.94 5.33
N TYR A 15 1.40 2.87 5.97
CA TYR A 15 0.53 1.79 6.43
C TYR A 15 -0.38 2.27 7.55
N LEU A 16 0.11 3.11 8.46
CA LEU A 16 -0.71 3.71 9.50
C LEU A 16 -1.75 4.67 8.92
N ALA A 17 -1.37 5.49 7.94
CA ALA A 17 -2.31 6.37 7.25
C ALA A 17 -3.42 5.57 6.58
N TYR A 18 -3.06 4.53 5.81
CA TYR A 18 -4.04 3.66 5.16
C TYR A 18 -4.93 2.90 6.16
N LEU A 19 -4.38 2.46 7.30
CA LEU A 19 -5.16 1.85 8.38
C LEU A 19 -6.17 2.82 8.98
N ASN A 20 -5.79 4.09 9.17
CA ASN A 20 -6.68 5.12 9.70
C ASN A 20 -7.80 5.47 8.71
N GLU A 21 -7.50 5.48 7.42
CA GLU A 21 -8.48 5.67 6.35
C GLU A 21 -9.44 4.46 6.21
N ASN A 22 -8.98 3.26 6.57
CA ASN A 22 -9.72 2.00 6.44
C ASN A 22 -9.83 1.26 7.79
N PRO A 23 -10.67 1.73 8.73
CA PRO A 23 -10.72 1.23 10.10
C PRO A 23 -11.13 -0.25 10.22
N ASP A 24 -11.80 -0.82 9.22
CA ASP A 24 -12.13 -2.26 9.21
C ASP A 24 -10.86 -3.13 9.25
N TRP A 25 -9.76 -2.68 8.66
CA TRP A 25 -8.47 -3.37 8.74
C TRP A 25 -7.94 -3.44 10.16
N GLN A 26 -8.22 -2.46 11.02
CA GLN A 26 -7.78 -2.48 12.41
C GLN A 26 -8.44 -3.63 13.19
N ARG A 27 -9.73 -3.86 12.93
CA ARG A 27 -10.50 -4.97 13.48
C ARG A 27 -10.03 -6.30 12.89
N GLU A 28 -9.84 -6.35 11.57
CA GLU A 28 -9.43 -7.55 10.85
C GLU A 28 -8.06 -8.03 11.31
N LEU A 29 -7.03 -7.17 11.26
CA LEU A 29 -5.67 -7.51 11.69
C LEU A 29 -5.55 -7.76 13.21
N SER A 30 -6.51 -7.29 14.00
CA SER A 30 -6.57 -7.61 15.42
C SER A 30 -7.09 -9.02 15.68
N ARG A 31 -7.98 -9.55 14.83
CA ARG A 31 -8.57 -10.89 14.95
C ARG A 31 -7.82 -11.94 14.14
N ARG A 32 -7.36 -11.56 12.95
CA ARG A 32 -6.72 -12.39 11.92
C ARG A 32 -5.41 -11.72 11.48
N PRO A 33 -4.37 -11.74 12.32
CA PRO A 33 -3.07 -11.15 11.97
C PRO A 33 -2.45 -11.76 10.70
N GLU A 34 -2.79 -13.01 10.35
CA GLU A 34 -2.40 -13.67 9.11
C GLU A 34 -2.83 -12.92 7.84
N ASN A 35 -3.87 -12.08 7.94
CA ASN A 35 -4.35 -11.25 6.84
C ASN A 35 -3.48 -10.00 6.57
N TRP A 36 -2.33 -9.88 7.22
CA TRP A 36 -1.36 -8.82 6.91
C TRP A 36 -0.98 -8.76 5.43
N LYS A 37 -0.77 -9.91 4.79
CA LYS A 37 -0.44 -9.94 3.36
C LYS A 37 -1.57 -9.34 2.52
N LEU A 38 -2.82 -9.66 2.85
CA LEU A 38 -4.00 -9.14 2.17
C LEU A 38 -4.17 -7.62 2.40
N PHE A 39 -3.87 -7.14 3.62
CA PHE A 39 -3.81 -5.69 3.90
C PHE A 39 -2.81 -4.99 2.98
N ILE A 40 -1.60 -5.54 2.83
CA ILE A 40 -0.55 -4.99 1.95
C ILE A 40 -0.95 -5.03 0.47
N GLU A 41 -1.62 -6.10 0.05
CA GLU A 41 -2.15 -6.21 -1.32
C GLU A 41 -3.18 -5.13 -1.60
N ASN A 42 -4.20 -4.95 -0.74
CA ASN A 42 -5.21 -3.90 -0.90
C ASN A 42 -4.60 -2.50 -0.84
N TYR A 43 -3.70 -2.25 0.12
CA TYR A 43 -2.92 -1.01 0.20
C TYR A 43 -2.24 -0.69 -1.14
N LYS A 44 -1.57 -1.67 -1.76
CA LYS A 44 -0.87 -1.47 -3.04
C LYS A 44 -1.84 -1.20 -4.18
N GLN A 45 -2.97 -1.90 -4.22
CA GLN A 45 -3.99 -1.70 -5.27
C GLN A 45 -4.59 -0.30 -5.17
N GLU A 46 -5.07 0.10 -4.00
CA GLU A 46 -5.75 1.39 -3.81
C GLU A 46 -4.81 2.59 -3.98
N ARG A 47 -3.54 2.45 -3.58
CA ARG A 47 -2.53 3.51 -3.75
C ARG A 47 -1.85 3.50 -5.12
N LYS A 48 -2.25 2.62 -6.04
CA LYS A 48 -1.60 2.45 -7.36
C LYS A 48 -0.08 2.23 -7.25
N LEU A 49 0.31 1.33 -6.34
CA LEU A 49 1.70 0.95 -6.09
C LEU A 49 2.03 -0.45 -6.64
N THR A 50 1.14 -1.01 -7.46
CA THR A 50 1.34 -2.31 -8.07
C THR A 50 2.46 -2.26 -9.12
N PHE A 51 2.92 -3.43 -9.55
CA PHE A 51 3.92 -3.49 -10.61
C PHE A 51 3.41 -2.90 -11.94
N PRO A 52 2.17 -3.21 -12.40
CA PRO A 52 1.57 -2.51 -13.53
C PRO A 52 1.56 -0.98 -13.40
N ASP A 53 1.15 -0.44 -12.25
CA ASP A 53 1.11 1.03 -12.05
C ASP A 53 2.50 1.66 -12.19
N LYS A 54 3.54 0.96 -11.72
CA LYS A 54 4.93 1.41 -11.85
C LYS A 54 5.36 1.46 -13.31
N ILE A 55 4.99 0.47 -14.11
CA ILE A 55 5.25 0.47 -15.57
C ILE A 55 4.52 1.64 -16.22
N GLU A 56 3.24 1.81 -15.93
CA GLU A 56 2.43 2.89 -16.49
C GLU A 56 3.03 4.27 -16.17
N LYS A 57 3.46 4.48 -14.91
CA LYS A 57 4.12 5.72 -14.49
C LYS A 57 5.41 5.98 -15.27
N VAL A 58 6.23 4.96 -15.50
CA VAL A 58 7.47 5.10 -16.30
C VAL A 58 7.13 5.43 -17.76
N SER A 59 6.18 4.72 -18.36
CA SER A 59 5.73 5.00 -19.73
C SER A 59 5.18 6.42 -19.88
N PHE A 60 4.42 6.90 -18.89
CA PHE A 60 3.92 8.28 -18.88
C PHE A 60 5.06 9.31 -18.82
N LEU A 61 6.05 9.10 -17.95
CA LEU A 61 7.21 9.99 -17.84
C LEU A 61 8.02 10.05 -19.14
N LEU A 62 8.24 8.92 -19.81
CA LEU A 62 8.94 8.88 -21.10
C LEU A 62 8.19 9.69 -22.18
N LYS A 63 6.87 9.52 -22.29
CA LYS A 63 6.05 10.31 -23.22
C LYS A 63 6.11 11.80 -22.94
N MET A 64 6.12 12.20 -21.66
CA MET A 64 6.22 13.61 -21.30
C MET A 64 7.58 14.19 -21.67
N LEU A 65 8.66 13.43 -21.53
CA LEU A 65 10.00 13.83 -21.98
C LEU A 65 10.05 14.01 -23.50
N GLU A 66 9.43 13.10 -24.26
CA GLU A 66 9.34 13.20 -25.72
C GLU A 66 8.61 14.48 -26.17
N MET A 67 7.59 14.93 -25.44
CA MET A 67 6.84 16.15 -25.77
C MET A 67 7.59 17.47 -25.47
N LEU A 68 8.67 17.41 -24.67
CA LEU A 68 9.47 18.58 -24.29
C LEU A 68 10.67 18.80 -25.23
N GLN A 69 10.91 17.89 -26.18
CA GLN A 69 11.98 17.97 -27.19
C GLN A 69 11.45 18.57 -28.50
#